data_AF-A0A7C5I965-F1
#
_entry.id   AF-A0A7C5I965-F1
#
_cell.length_a   1.000
_cell.length_b   1.000
_cell.length_c   1.000
_cell.angle_alpha   90.00
_cell.angle_beta   90.00
_cell.angle_gamma   90.00
#
_symmetry.space_group_name_H-M   'P 1'
#
loop_
_entity.id
_entity.type
_entity.pdbx_description
1 polymer ?
#
loop_
_entity_poly.entity_id
_entity_poly.type
_entity_poly.pdbx_seq_one_letter_code
_entity_poly.pdbx_strand_id
1 'polypeptide(L)' 'MADFLLQHGPRRRILVVFLTACLAAAGVWSFFQLHVEAYPDISDLQVTVIALYPGHAPEEVEQQVAVPLERAL' A
#
# COMPACT_ATOMS: atom_id res chain seq x y z
N MET A 1 -19.43 -0.52 -35.12
CA MET A 1 -18.15 -0.38 -34.36
C MET A 1 -17.57 -1.74 -33.98
N ALA A 2 -18.40 -2.71 -33.57
CA ALA A 2 -17.99 -4.11 -33.42
C ALA A 2 -17.52 -4.76 -34.74
N ASP A 3 -18.05 -4.30 -35.88
CA ASP A 3 -17.76 -4.89 -37.19
C ASP A 3 -16.32 -4.68 -37.67
N PHE A 4 -15.66 -3.60 -37.27
CA PHE A 4 -14.26 -3.32 -37.65
C PHE A 4 -13.29 -4.35 -37.04
N LEU A 5 -13.58 -4.78 -35.81
CA LEU A 5 -12.83 -5.81 -35.09
C LEU A 5 -12.99 -7.19 -35.74
N LEU A 6 -14.16 -7.49 -36.29
CA LEU A 6 -14.44 -8.75 -36.99
C LEU A 6 -13.82 -8.80 -38.40
N GLN A 7 -13.75 -7.66 -39.10
CA GLN A 7 -13.23 -7.59 -40.48
C GLN A 7 -11.70 -7.62 -40.55
N HIS A 8 -10.98 -7.05 -39.56
CA HIS A 8 -9.51 -7.07 -39.49
C HIS A 8 -8.94 -8.20 -38.60
N GLY A 9 -9.80 -8.83 -37.79
CA GLY A 9 -9.45 -9.91 -36.87
C GLY A 9 -8.85 -11.20 -37.48
N PRO A 10 -9.30 -11.71 -38.65
CA PRO A 10 -8.87 -13.04 -39.10
C PRO A 10 -7.41 -13.10 -39.59
N ARG A 11 -6.82 -11.98 -40.04
CA ARG A 11 -5.43 -11.96 -40.54
C ARG A 11 -4.37 -11.98 -39.43
N ARG A 12 -4.74 -11.66 -38.19
CA ARG A 12 -3.86 -11.64 -37.00
C ARG A 12 -4.41 -12.49 -35.86
N ARG A 13 -5.26 -13.49 -36.16
CA ARG A 13 -5.90 -14.36 -35.14
C ARG A 13 -4.87 -15.03 -34.21
N ILE A 14 -3.72 -15.43 -34.75
CA ILE A 14 -2.62 -16.01 -33.97
C ILE A 14 -2.03 -14.98 -32.99
N LEU A 15 -1.82 -13.74 -33.44
CA LEU A 15 -1.28 -12.66 -32.61
C LEU A 15 -2.27 -12.27 -31.50
N VAL A 16 -3.57 -12.22 -31.81
CA VAL A 16 -4.62 -11.95 -30.80
C VAL A 16 -4.67 -13.07 -29.77
N VAL A 17 -4.66 -14.34 -30.19
CA VAL A 17 -4.66 -15.49 -29.26
C VAL A 17 -3.39 -15.50 -28.40
N PHE A 18 -2.24 -15.21 -28.99
CA PHE A 18 -0.97 -15.12 -28.27
C PHE A 18 -1.01 -14.00 -27.22
N LEU A 19 -1.46 -12.80 -27.59
CA LEU A 19 -1.58 -11.69 -26.64
C LEU A 19 -2.55 -12.00 -25.50
N THR A 20 -3.69 -12.63 -25.80
CA THR A 20 -4.64 -13.07 -24.77
C THR A 20 -4.03 -14.12 -23.84
N ALA A 21 -3.25 -15.07 -24.37
CA ALA A 21 -2.56 -16.08 -23.58
C ALA A 21 -1.47 -15.45 -22.68
N CYS A 22 -0.68 -14.51 -23.21
CA CYS A 22 0.29 -13.76 -22.42
C CYS A 22 -0.37 -12.94 -21.32
N LEU A 23 -1.50 -12.28 -21.61
CA LEU A 23 -2.25 -11.52 -20.63
C LEU A 23 -2.82 -12.44 -19.52
N ALA A 24 -3.34 -13.60 -19.89
CA ALA A 24 -3.81 -14.60 -18.94
C ALA A 24 -2.67 -15.11 -18.04
N ALA A 25 -1.50 -15.42 -18.62
CA ALA A 25 -0.33 -15.85 -17.86
C ALA A 25 0.18 -14.76 -16.90
N ALA A 26 0.22 -13.50 -17.36
CA ALA A 26 0.58 -12.36 -16.51
C ALA A 26 -0.42 -12.15 -15.37
N GLY A 27 -1.71 -12.31 -15.64
CA GLY A 27 -2.76 -12.24 -14.61
C GLY A 27 -2.61 -13.33 -13.55
N VAL A 28 -2.35 -14.58 -13.97
CA VAL A 28 -2.08 -15.69 -13.04
C VAL A 28 -0.82 -15.43 -12.21
N TRP A 29 0.25 -14.98 -12.84
CA TRP A 29 1.50 -14.63 -12.15
C TRP A 29 1.31 -13.50 -11.13
N SER A 30 0.49 -12.49 -11.46
CA SER A 30 0.15 -11.41 -10.54
C SER A 30 -0.72 -11.88 -9.37
N PHE A 31 -1.64 -12.83 -9.62
CA PHE A 31 -2.48 -13.40 -8.58
C PHE A 31 -1.65 -14.12 -7.50
N PHE A 32 -0.61 -14.85 -7.91
CA PHE A 32 0.28 -15.53 -6.97
C PHE A 32 1.24 -14.60 -6.22
N GLN A 33 1.53 -13.41 -6.75
CA GLN A 33 2.36 -12.40 -6.06
C GLN A 33 1.55 -11.47 -5.15
N LEU A 34 0.21 -11.52 -5.22
CA LEU A 34 -0.62 -10.67 -4.39
C LEU A 34 -0.44 -11.13 -2.93
N HIS A 35 0.10 -10.24 -2.11
CA HIS A 35 0.27 -10.48 -0.69
C HIS A 35 -1.12 -10.40 -0.06
N VAL A 36 -1.71 -11.56 0.24
CA VAL A 36 -2.98 -11.65 0.93
C VAL A 36 -2.70 -11.50 2.42
N GLU A 37 -2.96 -10.32 2.96
CA GLU A 37 -2.92 -10.08 4.39
C GLU A 37 -4.25 -10.55 4.99
N ALA A 38 -4.19 -11.47 5.97
CA ALA A 38 -5.38 -12.03 6.60
C ALA A 38 -6.15 -11.01 7.45
N TYR A 39 -5.46 -9.95 7.87
CA TYR A 39 -6.02 -8.83 8.62
C TYR A 39 -5.39 -7.55 8.06
N PRO A 40 -6.18 -6.62 7.51
CA PRO A 40 -5.66 -5.31 7.16
C PRO A 40 -5.22 -4.60 8.44
N ASP A 41 -4.14 -3.82 8.37
CA ASP A 41 -3.77 -2.93 9.47
C ASP A 41 -4.85 -1.84 9.62
N ILE A 42 -5.63 -1.96 10.70
CA ILE A 42 -6.67 -1.00 11.09
C ILE A 42 -6.19 -0.05 12.18
N SER A 43 -4.90 -0.07 12.48
CA SER A 43 -4.32 0.81 13.50
C SER A 43 -4.34 2.25 13.00
N ASP A 44 -4.77 3.17 13.85
CA ASP A 44 -4.60 4.59 13.59
C ASP A 44 -3.10 4.92 13.47
N LEU A 45 -2.77 5.91 12.64
CA LEU A 45 -1.40 6.41 12.49
C LEU A 45 -0.96 7.11 13.78
N GLN A 46 -0.37 6.36 14.71
CA GLN A 46 0.13 6.89 15.98
C GLN A 46 1.65 7.06 15.94
N VAL A 47 2.12 8.24 16.36
CA VAL A 47 3.53 8.52 16.56
C VAL A 47 3.79 8.70 18.06
N THR A 48 4.62 7.83 18.62
CA THR A 48 4.99 7.87 20.04
C THR A 48 6.34 8.56 20.20
N VAL A 49 6.38 9.65 20.97
CA VAL A 49 7.61 10.38 21.31
C VAL A 49 8.00 10.09 22.75
N ILE A 50 9.23 9.61 22.97
CA ILE A 50 9.76 9.28 24.30
C ILE A 50 10.90 10.26 24.60
N ALA A 51 10.73 11.10 25.61
CA ALA A 51 11.74 12.03 26.08
C ALA A 51 12.21 11.63 27.49
N LEU A 52 13.47 11.24 27.63
CA LEU A 52 14.06 10.80 28.89
C LEU A 52 14.69 12.00 29.62
N TYR A 53 14.26 12.25 30.87
CA TYR A 53 14.83 13.29 31.72
C TYR A 53 15.22 12.73 33.10
N PRO A 54 16.35 11.98 33.16
CA PRO A 54 16.74 11.23 34.35
C PRO A 54 17.20 12.14 35.48
N GLY A 55 16.86 11.78 36.73
CA GLY A 55 17.28 12.51 37.92
C GLY A 55 16.38 13.70 38.29
N HIS A 56 15.32 13.95 37.53
CA HIS A 56 14.34 15.00 37.79
C HIS A 56 13.08 14.46 38.44
N ALA A 57 12.42 15.31 39.23
CA ALA A 57 11.14 14.98 39.81
C ALA A 57 10.06 14.91 38.72
N PRO A 58 9.02 14.06 38.85
CA PRO A 58 7.96 13.94 37.84
C PRO A 58 7.33 15.28 37.45
N GLU A 59 7.18 16.19 38.40
CA GLU A 59 6.61 17.52 38.18
C GLU A 59 7.50 18.41 37.30
N GLU A 60 8.82 18.27 37.44
CA GLU A 60 9.78 18.99 36.60
C GLU A 60 9.78 18.44 35.17
N VAL A 61 9.67 17.10 35.01
CA VAL A 61 9.55 16.47 33.69
C VAL A 61 8.28 16.91 32.99
N GLU A 62 7.16 17.01 33.71
CA GLU A 62 5.89 17.49 33.14
C GLU A 62 6.02 18.94 32.64
N GLN A 63 6.47 19.85 33.51
CA GLN A 63 6.49 21.27 33.19
C GLN A 63 7.57 21.65 32.16
N GLN A 64 8.72 20.98 32.18
CA GLN A 64 9.87 21.33 31.34
C GLN A 64 9.97 20.50 30.06
N VAL A 65 9.35 19.31 30.02
CA VAL A 65 9.45 18.39 28.88
C VAL A 65 8.08 18.10 28.29
N ALA A 66 7.15 17.51 29.03
CA ALA A 66 5.87 17.06 28.48
C ALA A 66 5.00 18.21 27.95
N VAL A 67 4.72 19.21 28.79
CA VAL A 67 3.88 20.37 28.45
C VAL A 67 4.42 21.17 27.25
N PRO A 68 5.71 21.56 27.17
CA PRO A 68 6.21 22.26 26.00
C PRO A 68 6.25 21.37 24.76
N LEU A 69 6.49 20.07 24.90
CA LEU A 69 6.47 19.12 23.78
C LEU A 69 5.06 18.97 23.20
N GLU A 70 4.04 18.84 24.05
CA GLU A 70 2.63 18.78 23.64
C GLU A 70 2.16 20.05 22.92
N ARG A 71 2.67 21.22 23.32
CA ARG A 71 2.32 22.50 22.64
C ARG A 71 3.03 22.68 21.30
N ALA A 72 4.15 22.00 21.09
CA ALA A 72 4.95 22.11 19.87
C ALA A 72 4.52 21.11 18.79
N LEU A 73 3.79 20.06 19.17
CA LEU A 73 3.13 19.10 18.29
C LEU A 73 1.81 19.66 17.73
#